data_AF-A0A067NWE2-F1
#
_entry.id   AF-A0A067NWE2-F1
#
_cell.length_a   1.000
_cell.length_b   1.000
_cell.length_c   1.000
_cell.angle_alpha   90.00
_cell.angle_beta   90.00
_cell.angle_gamma   90.00
#
_symmetry.space_group_name_H-M   'P 1'
#
loop_
_entity.id
_entity.type
_entity.pdbx_description
1 polymer ?
#
loop_
_entity_poly.entity_id
_entity_poly.type
_entity_poly.pdbx_seq_one_letter_code
_entity_poly.pdbx_strand_id
1 'polypeptide(L)' 'MQCKPRCASDAIECCAKHILDLQPDFMAQKSLVQEVIEAAGHHCIFLPKFHLTLS' A
#
# COMPACT_ATOMS: atom_id res chain seq x y z
N MET A 1 -5.54 -5.66 -10.39
CA MET A 1 -6.96 -5.38 -10.12
C MET A 1 -7.10 -3.89 -9.88
N GLN A 2 -7.66 -3.15 -10.85
CA GLN A 2 -7.81 -1.70 -10.74
C GLN A 2 -9.18 -1.38 -10.14
N CYS A 3 -9.18 -0.63 -9.05
CA CYS A 3 -10.41 -0.06 -8.49
C CYS A 3 -10.94 0.97 -9.51
N LYS A 4 -12.25 0.98 -9.79
CA LYS A 4 -12.82 1.91 -10.77
C LYS A 4 -12.56 3.37 -10.31
N PRO A 5 -12.38 4.34 -11.24
CA PRO A 5 -12.05 5.73 -10.92
C PRO A 5 -13.10 6.49 -10.09
N ARG A 6 -14.22 5.84 -9.73
CA ARG A 6 -15.33 6.38 -8.93
C ARG A 6 -15.33 5.93 -7.47
N CYS A 7 -14.32 5.19 -7.02
CA CYS A 7 -14.17 4.90 -5.60
C CYS A 7 -13.76 6.18 -4.87
N ALA A 8 -14.66 6.72 -4.03
CA ALA A 8 -14.28 7.74 -3.07
C ALA A 8 -13.23 7.15 -2.10
N SER A 9 -12.26 7.96 -1.67
CA SER A 9 -11.23 7.56 -0.69
C SER A 9 -11.82 6.98 0.59
N ASP A 10 -13.03 7.41 0.94
CA ASP A 10 -13.71 7.07 2.19
C ASP A 10 -14.67 5.88 2.03
N ALA A 11 -14.78 5.33 0.81
CA ALA A 11 -15.67 4.20 0.53
C ALA A 11 -14.99 2.87 0.91
N ILE A 12 -15.25 2.42 2.13
CA ILE A 12 -14.70 1.21 2.76
C ILE A 12 -14.99 -0.07 1.92
N GLU A 13 -16.11 -0.10 1.19
CA GLU A 13 -16.59 -1.28 0.45
C GLU A 13 -16.64 -1.11 -1.07
N CYS A 14 -15.78 -0.28 -1.65
CA CYS A 14 -15.94 0.12 -3.06
C CYS A 14 -15.45 -0.91 -4.10
N CYS A 15 -14.45 -1.74 -3.77
CA CYS A 15 -13.96 -2.82 -4.61
C CYS A 15 -13.24 -3.88 -3.76
N ALA A 16 -13.16 -5.12 -4.24
CA ALA A 16 -12.48 -6.21 -3.53
C ALA A 16 -11.05 -5.85 -3.11
N LYS A 17 -10.33 -5.09 -3.93
CA LYS A 17 -9.00 -4.58 -3.56
C LYS A 17 -9.06 -3.68 -2.32
N HIS A 18 -9.96 -2.70 -2.28
CA HIS A 18 -10.03 -1.77 -1.15
C HIS A 18 -10.48 -2.47 0.14
N ILE A 19 -11.41 -3.41 0.01
CA ILE A 19 -11.85 -4.26 1.14
C ILE A 19 -10.68 -5.06 1.69
N LEU A 20 -9.87 -5.68 0.84
CA LEU A 20 -8.68 -6.44 1.25
C LEU A 20 -7.60 -5.53 1.86
N ASP A 21 -7.34 -4.36 1.26
CA ASP A 21 -6.34 -3.40 1.76
C ASP A 21 -6.70 -2.89 3.18
N LEU A 22 -7.99 -2.86 3.53
CA LEU A 22 -8.50 -2.44 4.85
C LEU A 22 -8.67 -3.59 5.85
N GLN A 23 -8.43 -4.85 5.47
CA GLN A 23 -8.48 -5.94 6.43
C GLN A 23 -7.31 -5.83 7.43
N PRO A 24 -7.55 -6.13 8.73
CA PRO A 24 -6.57 -5.89 9.79
C PRO A 24 -5.29 -6.73 9.65
N ASP A 25 -5.40 -7.94 9.10
CA ASP A 25 -4.28 -8.82 8.77
C ASP A 25 -3.38 -8.21 7.68
N PHE A 26 -3.98 -7.67 6.62
CA PHE A 26 -3.24 -6.98 5.56
C PHE A 26 -2.58 -5.69 6.05
N MET A 27 -3.25 -4.92 6.92
CA MET A 27 -2.68 -3.71 7.52
C MET A 27 -1.54 -4.02 8.50
N ALA A 28 -1.60 -5.16 9.20
CA ALA A 28 -0.56 -5.58 10.13
C ALA A 28 0.63 -6.28 9.44
N GLN A 29 0.45 -6.77 8.22
CA GLN A 29 1.48 -7.51 7.50
C GLN A 29 2.56 -6.57 6.93
N LYS A 30 3.82 -6.81 7.31
CA LYS A 30 4.96 -6.12 6.70
C LYS A 30 5.19 -6.65 5.28
N SER A 31 5.71 -5.79 4.41
CA SER A 31 6.16 -6.25 3.10
C SER A 31 7.36 -7.18 3.25
N LEU A 32 7.47 -8.21 2.40
CA LEU A 32 8.64 -9.09 2.38
C LEU A 32 9.96 -8.31 2.27
N VAL A 33 9.96 -7.23 1.47
CA VAL A 33 11.12 -6.35 1.31
C VAL A 33 11.52 -5.71 2.64
N GLN A 34 10.53 -5.19 3.39
CA GLN A 34 10.76 -4.63 4.71
C GLN A 34 11.31 -5.68 5.68
N GLU A 35 10.74 -6.89 5.70
CA GLU A 35 11.21 -7.97 6.57
C GLU A 35 12.66 -8.35 6.28
N VAL A 36 13.03 -8.48 4.99
CA VAL A 36 14.41 -8.81 4.58
C VAL A 36 15.40 -7.70 4.98
N ILE A 37 15.03 -6.43 4.79
CA ILE A 37 15.88 -5.28 5.15
C ILE A 37 16.06 -5.22 6.67
N GLU A 38 14.98 -5.37 7.44
CA GLU A 38 15.02 -5.36 8.91
C GLU A 38 15.78 -6.58 9.46
N ALA A 39 15.63 -7.77 8.86
CA ALA A 39 16.38 -8.97 9.24
C ALA A 39 17.89 -8.84 8.99
N ALA A 40 18.29 -8.04 7.99
CA ALA A 40 19.68 -7.69 7.75
C ALA A 40 20.23 -6.62 8.72
N GLY A 41 19.40 -6.09 9.63
CA GLY A 41 19.78 -5.07 10.61
C GLY A 41 19.70 -3.63 10.07
N HIS A 42 19.04 -3.41 8.93
CA HIS A 42 18.89 -2.09 8.31
C HIS A 42 17.50 -1.50 8.53
N HIS A 43 17.38 -0.18 8.42
CA HIS A 43 16.08 0.51 8.44
C HIS A 43 15.48 0.61 7.03
N CYS A 44 14.23 0.15 6.88
CA CYS A 44 13.48 0.26 5.64
C CYS A 44 12.74 1.61 5.59
N ILE A 45 13.07 2.47 4.61
CA ILE A 45 12.44 3.78 4.41
C ILE A 45 11.66 3.77 3.10
N PHE A 46 10.34 3.98 3.17
CA PHE A 46 9.49 4.12 1.99
C PHE A 46 9.47 5.57 1.52
N LEU A 47 10.09 5.83 0.36
CA LEU A 47 10.09 7.15 -0.26
C LEU A 47 8.76 7.38 -1.00
N PRO A 48 8.19 8.61 -0.94
CA PRO A 48 7.06 8.97 -1.78
C PRO A 48 7.35 8.69 -3.25
N LYS A 49 6.37 8.18 -3.99
CA LYS A 49 6.52 7.98 -5.43
C LYS A 49 6.79 9.32 -6.09
N PHE A 50 7.99 9.46 -6.66
CA PHE A 50 8.35 10.66 -7.40
C PHE A 50 7.63 10.62 -8.75
N HIS A 51 6.54 11.37 -8.84
CA HIS A 51 5.88 11.63 -10.11
C HIS A 51 6.56 12.83 -10.74
N LEU A 52 7.47 12.59 -11.69
CA LEU A 52 7.92 13.60 -12.64
C LEU A 52 6.75 13.96 -13.55
N THR A 53 5.83 14.77 -13.03
CA THR A 53 4.83 15.40 -13.87
C THR A 53 5.60 16.41 -14.73
N LEU A 54 5.80 16.06 -16.00
CA LEU A 54 6.38 16.94 -17.00
C LEU A 54 5.49 18.20 -17.06
N SER A 55 5.99 19.31 -16.55
CA SER A 55 5.41 20.65 -16.72
C SER A 55 5.52 21.09 -18.17
#